data_AF-A0A1V5Z7E8-F1
#
_entry.id   AF-A0A1V5Z7E8-F1
#
_cell.length_a   1.000
_cell.length_b   1.000
_cell.length_c   1.000
_cell.angle_alpha   90.00
_cell.angle_beta   90.00
_cell.angle_gamma   90.00
#
_symmetry.space_group_name_H-M   'P 1'
#
loop_
_entity.id
_entity.type
_entity.pdbx_description
1 polymer ?
#
loop_
_entity_poly.entity_id
_entity_poly.type
_entity_poly.pdbx_seq_one_letter_code
_entity_poly.pdbx_strand_id
1 'polypeptide(L)'
;MVGSVACNLHGMTDEERTAHGEDPLDPGGYFIVNGTERVLMTLEDLASNKIMTEYTERYNERIYVAKVFSQYRGYRALVVVERNRKNLLEVTFPSVAGHLRFVDMMRALGMTCDADVVRAVSTDEEILTFMMQNLEESECETVECGVMYVGKKLAPNQTRDYQRKRAEFVLDNYLLPHLNYLMPRIVNEEDEECMKIVHSVRLAKAHFLGRMAEACFDLVLNRRRIDDKDHYANKRLKLAGDLMEDLFRISLNRLTRDVKYQLERASMRHRDLSIATAVRADVLTERLLHPLATGNWVGGRTGVSQLLDRIDHMSVLSHLRRVISPLSRSQPHFEARDLHPTQWGRICPSETPEGPNCGLVKNFAQMVEISKGVQSDEEIIKMLYGMGVERIGVEI
;
A
#
# COMPACT_ATOMS: atom_id res chain seq x y z
N MET A 1 -24.69 5.28 -2.12
CA MET A 1 -24.80 4.12 -3.02
C MET A 1 -26.21 3.57 -2.91
N VAL A 2 -26.86 3.24 -4.01
CA VAL A 2 -28.22 2.67 -4.01
C VAL A 2 -28.18 1.33 -3.24
N GLY A 3 -29.16 1.12 -2.34
CA GLY A 3 -29.24 -0.09 -1.50
C GLY A 3 -28.27 -0.14 -0.30
N SER A 4 -27.43 0.88 -0.09
CA SER A 4 -26.56 0.95 1.11
C SER A 4 -27.32 1.38 2.38
N VAL A 5 -26.71 1.22 3.56
CA VAL A 5 -27.28 1.63 4.87
C VAL A 5 -27.65 3.12 4.91
N ALA A 6 -26.88 3.97 4.22
CA ALA A 6 -27.14 5.41 4.14
C ALA A 6 -28.10 5.81 3.00
N CYS A 7 -28.65 4.85 2.25
CA CYS A 7 -29.59 5.12 1.18
C CYS A 7 -31.00 5.38 1.73
N ASN A 8 -31.75 6.29 1.11
CA ASN A 8 -33.15 6.54 1.48
C ASN A 8 -34.04 5.30 1.33
N LEU A 9 -33.64 4.33 0.49
CA LEU A 9 -34.36 3.05 0.29
C LEU A 9 -34.04 2.00 1.35
N HIS A 10 -33.15 2.29 2.30
CA HIS A 10 -32.76 1.34 3.33
C HIS A 10 -33.89 1.11 4.33
N GLY A 11 -34.26 -0.15 4.54
CA GLY A 11 -35.35 -0.53 5.46
C GLY A 11 -36.76 -0.45 4.88
N MET A 12 -36.93 0.03 3.64
CA MET A 12 -38.23 0.01 2.94
C MET A 12 -38.60 -1.41 2.51
N THR A 13 -39.89 -1.73 2.60
CA THR A 13 -40.50 -2.95 2.06
C THR A 13 -40.64 -2.91 0.54
N ASP A 14 -40.87 -4.06 -0.09
CA ASP A 14 -41.03 -4.16 -1.55
C ASP A 14 -42.23 -3.34 -2.06
N GLU A 15 -43.32 -3.27 -1.28
CA GLU A 15 -44.50 -2.46 -1.62
C GLU A 15 -44.19 -0.95 -1.58
N GLU A 16 -43.47 -0.49 -0.55
CA GLU A 16 -43.05 0.92 -0.42
C GLU A 16 -42.09 1.31 -1.55
N ARG A 17 -41.15 0.43 -1.93
CA ARG A 17 -40.26 0.64 -3.07
C ARG A 17 -41.04 0.81 -4.37
N THR A 18 -42.02 -0.07 -4.59
CA THR A 18 -42.91 0.00 -5.77
C THR A 18 -43.71 1.30 -5.78
N ALA A 19 -44.20 1.75 -4.62
CA ALA A 19 -44.92 3.02 -4.50
C ALA A 19 -44.03 4.25 -4.82
N HIS A 20 -42.73 4.14 -4.57
CA HIS A 20 -41.73 5.14 -4.97
C HIS A 20 -41.25 5.01 -6.43
N GLY A 21 -41.76 4.02 -7.18
CA GLY A 21 -41.43 3.80 -8.59
C GLY A 21 -40.17 2.96 -8.82
N GLU A 22 -39.66 2.29 -7.79
CA GLU A 22 -38.50 1.39 -7.88
C GLU A 22 -38.96 -0.06 -8.06
N ASP A 23 -38.14 -0.87 -8.74
CA ASP A 23 -38.35 -2.33 -8.85
C ASP A 23 -37.77 -3.03 -7.60
N PRO A 24 -38.56 -3.83 -6.85
CA PRO A 24 -38.06 -4.62 -5.73
C PRO A 24 -36.90 -5.55 -6.07
N LEU A 25 -36.80 -5.99 -7.33
CA LEU A 25 -35.75 -6.89 -7.81
C LEU A 25 -34.43 -6.19 -8.17
N ASP A 26 -34.36 -4.85 -8.09
CA ASP A 26 -33.11 -4.15 -8.35
C ASP A 26 -32.06 -4.46 -7.26
N PRO A 27 -30.87 -4.97 -7.64
CA PRO A 27 -29.86 -5.38 -6.68
C PRO A 27 -29.16 -4.21 -5.97
N GLY A 28 -29.29 -2.97 -6.48
CA GLY A 28 -28.53 -1.83 -6.00
C GLY A 28 -27.02 -1.98 -6.22
N GLY A 29 -26.20 -1.31 -5.39
CA GLY A 29 -24.74 -1.41 -5.46
C GLY A 29 -24.06 -0.47 -6.47
N TYR A 30 -24.79 0.51 -7.01
CA TYR A 30 -24.27 1.52 -7.92
C TYR A 30 -24.56 2.94 -7.40
N PHE A 31 -24.03 3.95 -8.12
CA PHE A 31 -24.23 5.36 -7.86
C PHE A 31 -25.01 6.00 -9.01
N ILE A 32 -25.82 7.02 -8.74
CA ILE A 32 -26.45 7.83 -9.78
C ILE A 32 -25.72 9.17 -9.79
N VAL A 33 -24.97 9.45 -10.84
CA VAL A 33 -24.14 10.66 -10.98
C VAL A 33 -24.54 11.38 -12.26
N ASN A 34 -24.97 12.63 -12.13
CA ASN A 34 -25.47 13.46 -13.24
C ASN A 34 -26.55 12.75 -14.08
N GLY A 35 -27.44 12.00 -13.42
CA GLY A 35 -28.51 11.23 -14.07
C GLY A 35 -28.09 9.91 -14.71
N THR A 36 -26.81 9.52 -14.63
CA THR A 36 -26.32 8.23 -15.15
C THR A 36 -25.99 7.25 -14.04
N GLU A 37 -26.36 5.99 -14.21
CA GLU A 37 -26.01 4.91 -13.29
C GLU A 37 -24.55 4.48 -13.51
N ARG A 38 -23.76 4.55 -12.44
CA ARG A 38 -22.33 4.29 -12.44
C ARG A 38 -21.97 3.23 -11.41
N VAL A 39 -21.30 2.19 -11.86
CA VAL A 39 -20.79 1.10 -11.01
C VAL A 39 -19.29 1.28 -10.79
N LEU A 40 -18.84 1.06 -9.56
CA LEU A 40 -17.42 0.98 -9.24
C LEU A 40 -16.94 -0.45 -9.41
N MET A 41 -15.96 -0.62 -10.29
CA MET A 41 -15.40 -1.92 -10.61
C MET A 41 -14.44 -2.38 -9.52
N THR A 42 -14.59 -3.63 -9.10
CA THR A 42 -13.63 -4.25 -8.18
C THR A 42 -12.29 -4.39 -8.88
N LEU A 43 -11.21 -3.92 -8.24
CA LEU A 43 -9.86 -4.01 -8.80
C LEU A 43 -9.06 -5.12 -8.11
N GLU A 44 -8.41 -5.97 -8.90
CA GLU A 44 -7.45 -6.95 -8.41
C GLU A 44 -6.06 -6.31 -8.32
N ASP A 45 -5.57 -6.06 -7.10
CA ASP A 45 -4.22 -5.53 -6.85
C ASP A 45 -3.34 -6.64 -6.24
N LEU A 46 -2.03 -6.46 -6.33
CA LEU A 46 -1.08 -7.32 -5.63
C LEU A 46 -1.17 -7.02 -4.13
N ALA A 47 -1.07 -8.06 -3.30
CA ALA A 47 -1.12 -7.92 -1.84
C ALA A 47 -0.02 -6.95 -1.36
N SER A 48 -0.45 -5.93 -0.62
CA SER A 48 0.45 -4.99 0.04
C SER A 48 1.02 -5.61 1.32
N ASN A 49 2.10 -5.00 1.83
CA ASN A 49 2.73 -5.34 3.11
C ASN A 49 3.23 -6.79 3.23
N LYS A 50 3.47 -7.45 2.09
CA LYS A 50 4.03 -8.81 2.01
C LYS A 50 5.36 -8.80 1.26
N ILE A 51 6.34 -9.52 1.80
CA ILE A 51 7.64 -9.76 1.14
C ILE A 51 7.42 -10.72 -0.01
N MET A 52 7.85 -10.31 -1.20
CA MET A 52 7.81 -11.12 -2.40
C MET A 52 9.20 -11.21 -3.01
N THR A 53 9.64 -12.43 -3.29
CA THR A 53 10.95 -12.70 -3.87
C THR A 53 10.85 -12.96 -5.36
N GLU A 54 11.70 -12.31 -6.15
CA GLU A 54 11.83 -12.49 -7.60
C GLU A 54 13.31 -12.43 -8.02
N TYR A 55 13.59 -12.81 -9.26
CA TYR A 55 14.85 -12.46 -9.90
C TYR A 55 14.58 -11.59 -11.13
N THR A 56 15.50 -10.68 -11.41
CA THR A 56 15.52 -9.90 -12.65
C THR A 56 16.75 -10.31 -13.43
N GLU A 57 16.61 -10.58 -14.72
CA GLU A 57 17.77 -10.80 -15.60
C GLU A 57 18.23 -9.45 -16.16
N ARG A 58 19.45 -9.04 -15.80
CA ARG A 58 20.12 -7.85 -16.37
C ARG A 58 21.46 -8.28 -16.94
N TYR A 59 21.69 -7.99 -18.23
CA TYR A 59 22.93 -8.33 -18.93
C TYR A 59 23.34 -9.82 -18.76
N ASN A 60 22.37 -10.74 -18.97
CA ASN A 60 22.53 -12.20 -18.81
C ASN A 60 22.90 -12.70 -17.40
N GLU A 61 22.74 -11.88 -16.37
CA GLU A 61 22.90 -12.30 -14.98
C GLU A 61 21.60 -12.13 -14.19
N ARG A 62 21.37 -13.08 -13.27
CA ARG A 62 20.23 -13.06 -12.37
C ARG A 62 20.54 -12.23 -11.14
N ILE A 63 19.83 -11.12 -11.00
CA ILE A 63 19.81 -10.29 -9.80
C ILE A 63 18.63 -10.75 -8.96
N TYR A 64 18.91 -11.23 -7.76
CA TYR A 64 17.88 -11.69 -6.82
C TYR A 64 17.37 -10.49 -6.01
N VAL A 65 16.06 -10.43 -5.86
CA VAL A 65 15.35 -9.27 -5.33
C VAL A 65 14.26 -9.70 -4.37
N ALA A 66 14.22 -9.11 -3.18
CA ALA A 66 13.08 -9.11 -2.29
C ALA A 66 12.40 -7.74 -2.31
N LYS A 67 11.11 -7.71 -2.64
CA LYS A 67 10.34 -6.46 -2.74
C LYS A 67 9.09 -6.48 -1.88
N VAL A 68 8.70 -5.31 -1.41
CA VAL A 68 7.49 -5.08 -0.62
C VAL A 68 6.81 -3.82 -1.10
N PHE A 69 5.52 -3.92 -1.45
CA PHE A 69 4.66 -2.76 -1.58
C PHE A 69 4.12 -2.38 -0.20
N SER A 70 4.82 -1.50 0.49
CA SER A 70 4.42 -1.01 1.79
C SER A 70 3.35 0.06 1.65
N GLN A 71 2.16 -0.19 2.19
CA GLN A 71 1.03 0.72 2.16
C GLN A 71 0.55 1.05 3.57
N TYR A 72 0.40 2.34 3.85
CA TYR A 72 -0.20 2.84 5.08
C TYR A 72 -0.91 4.16 4.84
N ARG A 73 -2.13 4.29 5.36
CA ARG A 73 -2.93 5.53 5.30
C ARG A 73 -2.91 6.22 3.92
N GLY A 74 -3.05 5.43 2.85
CA GLY A 74 -3.15 5.91 1.46
C GLY A 74 -1.81 6.22 0.78
N TYR A 75 -0.69 6.20 1.50
CA TYR A 75 0.64 6.26 0.89
C TYR A 75 1.13 4.83 0.59
N ARG A 76 1.66 4.62 -0.63
CA ARG A 76 2.21 3.34 -1.11
C ARG A 76 3.65 3.57 -1.56
N ALA A 77 4.58 2.82 -0.99
CA ALA A 77 6.01 2.84 -1.33
C ALA A 77 6.48 1.44 -1.72
N LEU A 78 7.22 1.35 -2.81
CA LEU A 78 7.91 0.12 -3.21
C LEU A 78 9.30 0.13 -2.56
N VAL A 79 9.52 -0.77 -1.60
CA VAL A 79 10.84 -0.99 -0.99
C VAL A 79 11.42 -2.25 -1.56
N VAL A 80 12.68 -2.18 -1.99
CA VAL A 80 13.40 -3.26 -2.66
C VAL A 80 14.71 -3.49 -1.93
N VAL A 81 15.00 -4.75 -1.62
CA VAL A 81 16.31 -5.23 -1.19
C VAL A 81 16.81 -6.14 -2.30
N GLU A 82 17.89 -5.76 -2.96
CA GLU A 82 18.49 -6.55 -4.05
C GLU A 82 19.93 -6.90 -3.74
N ARG A 83 20.35 -8.09 -4.18
CA ARG A 83 21.75 -8.49 -4.14
C ARG A 83 22.42 -8.12 -5.45
N ASN A 84 23.45 -7.28 -5.38
CA ASN A 84 24.26 -6.92 -6.54
C ASN A 84 25.26 -8.04 -6.92
N ARG A 85 26.02 -7.81 -8.00
CA ARG A 85 27.04 -8.74 -8.53
C ARG A 85 28.18 -9.04 -7.55
N LYS A 86 28.48 -8.11 -6.65
CA LYS A 86 29.52 -8.23 -5.63
C LYS A 86 29.01 -8.91 -4.36
N ASN A 87 27.80 -9.50 -4.39
CA ASN A 87 27.10 -10.09 -3.24
C ASN A 87 26.72 -9.09 -2.15
N LEU A 88 26.76 -7.80 -2.45
CA LEU A 88 26.36 -6.75 -1.52
C LEU A 88 24.85 -6.53 -1.65
N LEU A 89 24.22 -6.31 -0.50
CA LEU A 89 22.81 -5.97 -0.39
C LEU A 89 22.63 -4.46 -0.51
N GLU A 90 21.72 -4.11 -1.39
CA GLU A 90 21.35 -2.74 -1.69
C GLU A 90 19.86 -2.54 -1.44
N VAL A 91 19.52 -1.39 -0.84
CA VAL A 91 18.14 -1.00 -0.52
C VAL A 91 17.74 0.17 -1.39
N THR A 92 16.56 0.10 -1.98
CA THR A 92 15.98 1.17 -2.80
C THR A 92 14.53 1.42 -2.39
N PHE A 93 14.15 2.70 -2.33
CA PHE A 93 12.77 3.14 -2.12
C PHE A 93 12.57 4.56 -2.69
N PRO A 94 11.32 4.99 -2.99
CA PRO A 94 11.07 6.11 -3.92
C PRO A 94 11.63 7.47 -3.50
N SER A 95 11.84 7.70 -2.20
CA SER A 95 12.28 8.99 -1.67
C SER A 95 13.79 9.21 -1.79
N VAL A 96 14.58 8.17 -2.09
CA VAL A 96 16.04 8.23 -2.24
C VAL A 96 16.40 7.86 -3.67
N ALA A 97 17.21 8.70 -4.32
CA ALA A 97 17.76 8.39 -5.63
C ALA A 97 18.91 7.38 -5.50
N GLY A 98 18.83 6.28 -6.24
CA GLY A 98 19.84 5.23 -6.30
C GLY A 98 19.74 4.21 -5.16
N HIS A 99 20.85 3.52 -4.93
CA HIS A 99 20.95 2.38 -4.02
C HIS A 99 21.61 2.77 -2.71
N LEU A 100 21.08 2.32 -1.57
CA LEU A 100 21.70 2.48 -0.25
C LEU A 100 22.32 1.16 0.20
N ARG A 101 23.50 1.20 0.83
CA ARG A 101 24.09 -0.01 1.42
C ARG A 101 23.22 -0.50 2.58
N PHE A 102 22.96 -1.81 2.61
CA PHE A 102 22.06 -2.42 3.58
C PHE A 102 22.50 -2.20 5.04
N VAL A 103 23.79 -2.43 5.34
CA VAL A 103 24.30 -2.29 6.72
C VAL A 103 24.22 -0.84 7.20
N ASP A 104 24.62 0.13 6.38
CA ASP A 104 24.51 1.56 6.73
C ASP A 104 23.06 1.96 7.01
N MET A 105 22.11 1.36 6.28
CA MET A 105 20.68 1.56 6.48
C MET A 105 20.19 0.94 7.81
N MET A 106 20.64 -0.27 8.14
CA MET A 106 20.33 -0.91 9.42
C MET A 106 20.86 -0.10 10.61
N ARG A 107 22.07 0.47 10.47
CA ARG A 107 22.66 1.36 11.47
C ARG A 107 21.90 2.69 11.58
N ALA A 108 21.45 3.27 10.46
CA ALA A 108 20.60 4.47 10.46
C ALA A 108 19.25 4.25 11.19
N LEU A 109 18.76 3.01 11.25
CA LEU A 109 17.53 2.65 11.94
C LEU A 109 17.72 2.33 13.43
N GLY A 110 18.97 2.34 13.94
CA GLY A 110 19.27 2.20 15.36
C GLY A 110 20.00 0.92 15.76
N MET A 111 20.36 0.03 14.82
CA MET A 111 21.19 -1.14 15.14
C MET A 111 22.66 -0.74 15.22
N THR A 112 23.25 -0.76 16.41
CA THR A 112 24.66 -0.37 16.61
C THR A 112 25.63 -1.53 16.52
N CYS A 113 25.24 -2.71 16.99
CA CYS A 113 26.13 -3.87 17.05
C CYS A 113 26.05 -4.69 15.75
N ASP A 114 27.20 -5.06 15.21
CA ASP A 114 27.27 -5.92 14.02
C ASP A 114 26.60 -7.28 14.25
N ALA A 115 26.75 -7.83 15.46
CA ALA A 115 26.08 -9.07 15.84
C ALA A 115 24.54 -8.93 15.77
N ASP A 116 23.99 -7.76 16.10
CA ASP A 116 22.55 -7.53 16.05
C ASP A 116 22.06 -7.37 14.61
N VAL A 117 22.82 -6.67 13.75
CA VAL A 117 22.52 -6.56 12.31
C VAL A 117 22.47 -7.95 11.67
N VAL A 118 23.45 -8.79 12.00
CA VAL A 118 23.57 -10.15 11.50
C VAL A 118 22.41 -11.03 12.00
N ARG A 119 22.16 -11.05 13.31
CA ARG A 119 21.04 -11.79 13.92
C ARG A 119 19.67 -11.35 13.39
N ALA A 120 19.52 -10.06 13.06
CA ALA A 120 18.29 -9.54 12.48
C ALA A 120 18.02 -10.07 11.07
N VAL A 121 19.08 -10.46 10.33
CA VAL A 121 18.95 -11.12 9.02
C VAL A 121 18.73 -12.62 9.23
N SER A 122 19.75 -13.35 9.70
CA SER A 122 19.64 -14.78 9.95
C SER A 122 20.80 -15.28 10.80
N THR A 123 20.61 -16.42 11.48
CA THR A 123 21.65 -17.10 12.25
C THR A 123 22.36 -18.21 11.48
N ASP A 124 22.03 -18.40 10.21
CA ASP A 124 22.58 -19.47 9.36
C ASP A 124 24.01 -19.16 8.87
N GLU A 125 24.92 -20.14 8.98
CA GLU A 125 26.34 -20.02 8.59
C GLU A 125 26.57 -19.62 7.13
N GLU A 126 25.74 -20.09 6.19
CA GLU A 126 25.88 -19.72 4.77
C GLU A 126 25.51 -18.25 4.55
N ILE A 127 24.47 -17.78 5.23
CA ILE A 127 24.02 -16.37 5.17
C ILE A 127 25.00 -15.46 5.91
N LEU A 128 25.56 -15.94 7.03
CA LEU A 128 26.60 -15.24 7.79
C LEU A 128 27.77 -14.86 6.88
N THR A 129 28.22 -15.75 6.01
CA THR A 129 29.33 -15.47 5.08
C THR A 129 29.03 -14.29 4.15
N PHE A 130 27.81 -14.19 3.61
CA PHE A 130 27.41 -13.03 2.81
C PHE A 130 27.31 -11.76 3.65
N MET A 131 26.82 -11.87 4.89
CA MET A 131 26.71 -10.73 5.78
C MET A 131 28.08 -10.17 6.19
N MET A 132 29.09 -11.02 6.37
CA MET A 132 30.46 -10.55 6.65
C MET A 132 31.01 -9.66 5.52
N GLN A 133 30.78 -10.04 4.25
CA GLN A 133 31.17 -9.20 3.09
C GLN A 133 30.44 -7.85 3.10
N ASN A 134 29.18 -7.83 3.52
CA ASN A 134 28.38 -6.60 3.63
C ASN A 134 28.83 -5.70 4.79
N LEU A 135 29.29 -6.29 5.89
CA LEU A 135 29.85 -5.56 7.04
C LEU A 135 31.21 -4.92 6.68
N GLU A 136 32.06 -5.63 5.94
CA GLU A 136 33.38 -5.11 5.50
C GLU A 136 33.26 -3.90 4.57
N GLU A 137 32.26 -3.87 3.70
CA GLU A 137 32.01 -2.74 2.78
C GLU A 137 31.36 -1.53 3.47
N SER A 138 30.85 -1.70 4.70
CA SER A 138 30.13 -0.64 5.40
C SER A 138 31.08 0.38 6.02
N GLU A 139 30.82 1.66 5.77
CA GLU A 139 31.67 2.77 6.22
C GLU A 139 31.21 3.40 7.54
N CYS A 140 30.00 3.08 8.00
CA CYS A 140 29.34 3.80 9.08
C CYS A 140 29.32 3.00 10.38
N GLU A 141 30.12 3.28 11.40
CA GLU A 141 30.08 2.48 12.66
C GLU A 141 28.94 2.88 13.62
N THR A 142 28.46 4.13 13.55
CA THR A 142 27.48 4.69 14.49
C THR A 142 26.13 5.00 13.82
N VAL A 143 25.07 5.09 14.64
CA VAL A 143 23.73 5.49 14.17
C VAL A 143 23.76 6.86 13.49
N GLU A 144 24.47 7.83 14.09
CA GLU A 144 24.61 9.17 13.51
C GLU A 144 25.30 9.11 12.13
N CYS A 145 26.33 8.28 11.98
CA CYS A 145 27.01 8.11 10.71
C CYS A 145 26.05 7.54 9.64
N GLY A 146 25.24 6.54 10.00
CA GLY A 146 24.22 5.97 9.11
C GLY A 146 23.13 6.97 8.71
N VAL A 147 22.61 7.76 9.66
CA VAL A 147 21.63 8.82 9.38
C VAL A 147 22.22 9.87 8.45
N MET A 148 23.47 10.27 8.69
CA MET A 148 24.18 11.22 7.84
C MET A 148 24.48 10.66 6.44
N TYR A 149 24.75 9.36 6.30
CA TYR A 149 24.90 8.69 5.01
C TYR A 149 23.63 8.83 4.17
N VAL A 150 22.47 8.53 4.76
CA VAL A 150 21.16 8.70 4.10
C VAL A 150 20.91 10.19 3.80
N GLY A 151 21.22 11.08 4.73
CA GLY A 151 21.06 12.54 4.59
C GLY A 151 21.88 13.14 3.46
N LYS A 152 23.14 12.72 3.31
CA LYS A 152 24.02 13.13 2.20
C LYS A 152 23.48 12.69 0.84
N LYS A 153 22.91 11.47 0.75
CA LYS A 153 22.28 11.01 -0.51
C LYS A 153 21.01 11.78 -0.85
N LEU A 154 20.23 12.17 0.15
CA LEU A 154 18.99 12.92 -0.04
C LEU A 154 19.23 14.39 -0.40
N ALA A 155 20.20 15.03 0.25
CA ALA A 155 20.41 16.47 0.16
C ALA A 155 21.93 16.81 0.21
N PRO A 156 22.70 16.45 -0.84
CA PRO A 156 24.17 16.54 -0.81
C PRO A 156 24.69 17.96 -0.59
N ASN A 157 23.97 18.98 -1.08
CA ASN A 157 24.41 20.39 -1.05
C ASN A 157 23.83 21.20 0.13
N GLN A 158 23.29 20.55 1.16
CA GLN A 158 22.65 21.21 2.30
C GLN A 158 23.49 21.09 3.58
N THR A 159 23.15 21.89 4.59
CA THR A 159 23.83 21.85 5.90
C THR A 159 23.66 20.49 6.57
N ARG A 160 24.59 20.13 7.46
CA ARG A 160 24.55 18.85 8.19
C ARG A 160 23.25 18.67 8.98
N ASP A 161 22.79 19.72 9.64
CA ASP A 161 21.54 19.68 10.41
C ASP A 161 20.32 19.45 9.52
N TYR A 162 20.29 20.08 8.34
CA TYR A 162 19.24 19.87 7.37
C TYR A 162 19.26 18.43 6.81
N GLN A 163 20.45 17.91 6.48
CA GLN A 163 20.63 16.53 6.03
C GLN A 163 20.13 15.53 7.06
N ARG A 164 20.49 15.71 8.33
CA ARG A 164 20.03 14.87 9.44
C ARG A 164 18.52 14.87 9.58
N LYS A 165 17.91 16.05 9.76
CA LYS A 165 16.45 16.20 9.92
C LYS A 165 15.69 15.65 8.72
N ARG A 166 16.22 15.84 7.51
CA ARG A 166 15.63 15.30 6.28
C ARG A 166 15.72 13.78 6.23
N ALA A 167 16.85 13.19 6.63
CA ALA A 167 17.03 11.75 6.70
C ALA A 167 16.05 11.12 7.69
N GLU A 168 16.01 11.61 8.93
CA GLU A 168 15.08 11.14 9.98
C GLU A 168 13.63 11.22 9.49
N PHE A 169 13.22 12.37 8.94
CA PHE A 169 11.88 12.53 8.37
C PHE A 169 11.56 11.50 7.29
N VAL A 170 12.53 11.18 6.42
CA VAL A 170 12.34 10.23 5.32
C VAL A 170 12.28 8.78 5.82
N LEU A 171 13.17 8.42 6.74
CA LEU A 171 13.18 7.11 7.39
C LEU A 171 11.87 6.85 8.16
N ASP A 172 11.35 7.87 8.83
CA ASP A 172 10.14 7.74 9.61
C ASP A 172 8.90 7.70 8.74
N ASN A 173 8.76 8.56 7.73
CA ASN A 173 7.51 8.71 6.98
C ASN A 173 7.43 7.90 5.67
N TYR A 174 8.57 7.63 5.02
CA TYR A 174 8.57 7.04 3.67
C TYR A 174 9.12 5.63 3.59
N LEU A 175 10.04 5.25 4.48
CA LEU A 175 10.52 3.87 4.56
C LEU A 175 9.50 3.00 5.30
N LEU A 176 9.08 1.90 4.67
CA LEU A 176 8.18 0.88 5.23
C LEU A 176 7.02 1.47 6.07
N PRO A 177 6.22 2.40 5.50
CA PRO A 177 5.21 3.13 6.24
C PRO A 177 4.13 2.25 6.91
N HIS A 178 3.94 1.00 6.47
CA HIS A 178 3.01 0.06 7.10
C HIS A 178 3.36 -0.30 8.56
N LEU A 179 4.62 -0.09 8.95
CA LEU A 179 5.09 -0.29 10.32
C LEU A 179 4.92 0.96 11.21
N ASN A 180 4.42 2.08 10.66
CA ASN A 180 4.23 3.33 11.38
C ASN A 180 2.93 3.37 12.22
N TYR A 181 2.42 2.22 12.67
CA TYR A 181 1.17 2.14 13.42
C TYR A 181 1.28 2.84 14.78
N LEU A 182 2.45 2.75 15.44
CA LEU A 182 2.77 3.45 16.69
C LEU A 182 3.49 4.79 16.51
N MET A 183 3.80 5.21 15.28
CA MET A 183 4.57 6.43 15.06
C MET A 183 3.77 7.67 15.51
N PRO A 184 4.31 8.52 16.41
CA PRO A 184 3.66 9.76 16.83
C PRO A 184 3.40 10.70 15.65
N ARG A 185 2.29 11.44 15.68
CA ARG A 185 1.95 12.41 14.61
C ARG A 185 2.87 13.63 14.64
N ILE A 186 3.30 14.02 15.83
CA ILE A 186 4.25 15.10 16.08
C ILE A 186 5.38 14.48 16.88
N VAL A 187 6.59 14.54 16.34
CA VAL A 187 7.79 14.05 17.00
C VAL A 187 8.31 15.19 17.87
N ASN A 188 8.20 15.04 19.18
CA ASN A 188 8.79 15.96 20.15
C ASN A 188 10.12 15.36 20.60
N GLU A 189 11.24 15.98 20.18
CA GLU A 189 12.58 15.52 20.52
C GLU A 189 12.89 15.63 22.02
N GLU A 190 12.18 16.50 22.74
CA GLU A 190 12.33 16.72 24.18
C GLU A 190 11.62 15.67 25.05
N ASP A 191 10.70 14.90 24.47
CA ASP A 191 9.92 13.90 25.18
C ASP A 191 10.58 12.52 25.05
N GLU A 192 11.14 12.02 26.15
CA GLU A 192 11.83 10.72 26.21
C GLU A 192 10.92 9.55 25.83
N GLU A 193 9.63 9.60 26.18
CA GLU A 193 8.68 8.53 25.86
C GLU A 193 8.38 8.51 24.36
N CYS A 194 8.18 9.68 23.77
CA CYS A 194 8.04 9.84 22.32
C CYS A 194 9.25 9.25 21.57
N MET A 195 10.46 9.56 22.02
CA MET A 195 11.68 9.08 21.38
C MET A 195 11.89 7.57 21.52
N LYS A 196 11.47 6.96 22.64
CA LYS A 196 11.47 5.49 22.80
C LYS A 196 10.56 4.82 21.77
N ILE A 197 9.37 5.37 21.54
CA ILE A 197 8.41 4.84 20.55
C ILE A 197 8.98 4.98 19.13
N VAL A 198 9.56 6.14 18.80
CA VAL A 198 10.21 6.34 17.49
C VAL A 198 11.32 5.31 17.27
N HIS A 199 12.18 5.11 18.27
CA HIS A 199 13.26 4.12 18.20
C HIS A 199 12.72 2.69 18.05
N SER A 200 11.67 2.30 18.79
CA SER A 200 11.07 0.97 18.66
C SER A 200 10.48 0.73 17.26
N VAL A 201 9.85 1.74 16.66
CA VAL A 201 9.32 1.64 15.30
C VAL A 201 10.46 1.54 14.27
N ARG A 202 11.55 2.29 14.43
CA ARG A 202 12.73 2.19 13.56
C ARG A 202 13.40 0.81 13.67
N LEU A 203 13.52 0.25 14.87
CA LEU A 203 14.01 -1.12 15.08
C LEU A 203 13.10 -2.15 14.42
N ALA A 204 11.77 -2.01 14.51
CA ALA A 204 10.84 -2.89 13.81
C ALA A 204 11.05 -2.85 12.28
N LYS A 205 11.31 -1.66 11.71
CA LYS A 205 11.68 -1.53 10.29
C LYS A 205 13.01 -2.21 9.97
N ALA A 206 13.99 -2.12 10.86
CA ALA A 206 15.29 -2.79 10.69
C ALA A 206 15.13 -4.32 10.68
N HIS A 207 14.39 -4.90 11.63
CA HIS A 207 14.08 -6.33 11.61
C HIS A 207 13.31 -6.77 10.37
N PHE A 208 12.37 -5.95 9.90
CA PHE A 208 11.63 -6.26 8.67
C PHE A 208 12.53 -6.21 7.42
N LEU A 209 13.44 -5.24 7.34
CA LEU A 209 14.49 -5.22 6.30
C LEU A 209 15.43 -6.43 6.42
N GLY A 210 15.75 -6.86 7.64
CA GLY A 210 16.47 -8.10 7.93
C GLY A 210 15.79 -9.32 7.32
N ARG A 211 14.47 -9.47 7.54
CA ARG A 211 13.67 -10.53 6.91
C ARG A 211 13.60 -10.43 5.39
N MET A 212 13.62 -9.22 4.82
CA MET A 212 13.72 -9.05 3.36
C MET A 212 15.08 -9.52 2.83
N ALA A 213 16.17 -9.19 3.53
CA ALA A 213 17.51 -9.64 3.20
C ALA A 213 17.66 -11.16 3.30
N GLU A 214 17.13 -11.76 4.38
CA GLU A 214 17.06 -13.22 4.56
C GLU A 214 16.36 -13.89 3.39
N ALA A 215 15.15 -13.41 3.04
CA ALA A 215 14.39 -13.96 1.92
C ALA A 215 15.13 -13.81 0.58
N CYS A 216 15.91 -12.74 0.40
CA CYS A 216 16.76 -12.55 -0.79
C CYS A 216 17.89 -13.59 -0.83
N PHE A 217 18.57 -13.85 0.29
CA PHE A 217 19.64 -14.84 0.36
C PHE A 217 19.13 -16.27 0.26
N ASP A 218 18.00 -16.60 0.89
CA ASP A 218 17.38 -17.91 0.73
C ASP A 218 17.04 -18.23 -0.72
N LEU A 219 16.66 -17.21 -1.50
CA LEU A 219 16.41 -17.36 -2.93
C LEU A 219 17.72 -17.64 -3.70
N VAL A 220 18.81 -16.95 -3.35
CA VAL A 220 20.15 -17.23 -3.92
C VAL A 220 20.60 -18.66 -3.61
N LEU A 221 20.41 -19.10 -2.36
CA LEU A 221 20.78 -20.43 -1.89
C LEU A 221 19.83 -21.53 -2.38
N ASN A 222 18.82 -21.20 -3.19
CA ASN A 222 17.78 -22.10 -3.68
C ASN A 222 16.98 -22.82 -2.56
N ARG A 223 16.94 -22.23 -1.36
CA ARG A 223 16.15 -22.72 -0.22
C ARG A 223 14.71 -22.22 -0.30
N ARG A 224 14.50 -21.09 -0.96
CA ARG A 224 13.19 -20.48 -1.21
C ARG A 224 12.86 -20.51 -2.71
N ARG A 225 11.58 -20.72 -3.03
CA ARG A 225 11.06 -20.59 -4.40
C ARG A 225 10.63 -19.15 -4.66
N ILE A 226 10.65 -18.76 -5.93
CA ILE A 226 10.12 -17.47 -6.39
C ILE A 226 8.64 -17.39 -6.01
N ASP A 227 8.24 -16.24 -5.49
CA ASP A 227 6.86 -16.03 -5.10
C ASP A 227 5.99 -15.84 -6.35
N ASP A 228 4.99 -16.70 -6.51
CA ASP A 228 4.00 -16.61 -7.57
C ASP A 228 3.08 -15.39 -7.34
N LYS A 229 3.12 -14.43 -8.27
CA LYS A 229 2.37 -13.17 -8.19
C LYS A 229 0.89 -13.32 -8.51
N ASP A 230 0.52 -14.40 -9.18
CA ASP A 230 -0.85 -14.67 -9.66
C ASP A 230 -1.60 -15.65 -8.75
N HIS A 231 -0.89 -16.28 -7.82
CA HIS A 231 -1.51 -16.98 -6.70
C HIS A 231 -2.41 -16.05 -5.86
N TYR A 232 -3.69 -16.39 -5.70
CA TYR A 232 -4.68 -15.52 -5.02
C TYR A 232 -4.38 -15.17 -3.56
N ALA A 233 -3.58 -15.98 -2.84
CA ALA A 233 -3.04 -15.58 -1.53
C ALA A 233 -2.21 -14.29 -1.56
N ASN A 234 -1.60 -13.99 -2.71
CA ASN A 234 -0.79 -12.81 -3.00
C ASN A 234 -1.56 -11.72 -3.74
N LYS A 235 -2.87 -11.89 -3.96
CA LYS A 235 -3.76 -10.88 -4.54
C LYS A 235 -4.69 -10.32 -3.46
N ARG A 236 -5.14 -9.08 -3.64
CA ARG A 236 -6.16 -8.43 -2.83
C ARG A 236 -7.14 -7.70 -3.74
N LEU A 237 -8.41 -7.76 -3.39
CA LEU A 237 -9.48 -7.10 -4.12
C LEU A 237 -9.75 -5.76 -3.46
N LYS A 238 -9.65 -4.67 -4.22
CA LYS A 238 -10.12 -3.35 -3.80
C LYS A 238 -11.57 -3.19 -4.25
N LEU A 239 -12.47 -3.10 -3.28
CA LEU A 239 -13.89 -2.95 -3.50
C LEU A 239 -14.27 -1.47 -3.60
N ALA A 240 -15.55 -1.20 -3.85
CA ALA A 240 -16.11 0.16 -3.89
C ALA A 240 -15.78 0.97 -2.63
N GLY A 241 -15.79 0.34 -1.44
CA GLY A 241 -15.45 1.00 -0.17
C GLY A 241 -14.01 1.51 -0.15
N ASP A 242 -13.04 0.65 -0.43
CA ASP A 242 -11.60 0.99 -0.44
C ASP A 242 -11.30 2.08 -1.47
N LEU A 243 -11.91 1.98 -2.65
CA LEU A 243 -11.73 2.96 -3.72
C LEU A 243 -12.27 4.33 -3.30
N MET A 244 -13.47 4.37 -2.72
CA MET A 244 -14.09 5.59 -2.23
C MET A 244 -13.30 6.20 -1.07
N GLU A 245 -12.72 5.39 -0.18
CA GLU A 245 -11.84 5.86 0.88
C GLU A 245 -10.58 6.53 0.30
N ASP A 246 -9.91 5.88 -0.65
CA ASP A 246 -8.73 6.43 -1.33
C ASP A 246 -9.06 7.78 -2.01
N LEU A 247 -10.20 7.87 -2.69
CA LEU A 247 -10.68 9.10 -3.33
C LEU A 247 -11.00 10.20 -2.31
N PHE A 248 -11.76 9.87 -1.27
CA PHE A 248 -12.17 10.82 -0.25
C PHE A 248 -10.97 11.38 0.51
N ARG A 249 -10.02 10.52 0.91
CA ARG A 249 -8.78 10.89 1.58
C ARG A 249 -7.99 11.93 0.78
N ILE A 250 -7.80 11.72 -0.51
CA ILE A 250 -7.05 12.65 -1.36
C ILE A 250 -7.81 13.96 -1.55
N SER A 251 -9.12 13.89 -1.77
CA SER A 251 -9.98 15.07 -1.94
C SER A 251 -10.00 15.93 -0.67
N LEU A 252 -10.17 15.31 0.50
CA LEU A 252 -10.16 15.97 1.80
C LEU A 252 -8.79 16.58 2.12
N ASN A 253 -7.69 15.84 1.90
CA ASN A 253 -6.33 16.34 2.11
C ASN A 253 -6.01 17.56 1.23
N ARG A 254 -6.62 17.66 0.05
CA ARG A 254 -6.45 18.86 -0.78
C ARG A 254 -7.36 20.00 -0.32
N LEU A 255 -8.57 19.71 0.18
CA LEU A 255 -9.44 20.71 0.79
C LEU A 255 -8.76 21.33 2.01
N THR A 256 -8.17 20.53 2.90
CA THR A 256 -7.46 21.05 4.08
C THR A 256 -6.28 21.94 3.72
N ARG A 257 -5.53 21.61 2.65
CA ARG A 257 -4.47 22.49 2.12
C ARG A 257 -5.02 23.80 1.55
N ASP A 258 -6.15 23.76 0.84
CA ASP A 258 -6.77 24.98 0.32
C ASP A 258 -7.28 25.87 1.47
N VAL A 259 -7.95 25.28 2.47
CA VAL A 259 -8.38 26.00 3.68
C VAL A 259 -7.18 26.65 4.38
N LYS A 260 -6.08 25.92 4.58
CA LYS A 260 -4.84 26.48 5.13
C LYS A 260 -4.37 27.69 4.32
N TYR A 261 -4.29 27.56 3.00
CA TYR A 261 -3.87 28.63 2.10
C TYR A 261 -4.81 29.86 2.16
N GLN A 262 -6.13 29.66 2.21
CA GLN A 262 -7.08 30.78 2.31
C GLN A 262 -6.92 31.51 3.65
N LEU A 263 -6.73 30.78 4.75
CA LEU A 263 -6.54 31.36 6.07
C LEU A 263 -5.22 32.14 6.17
N GLU A 264 -4.12 31.58 5.65
CA GLU A 264 -2.83 32.28 5.59
C GLU A 264 -2.94 33.60 4.81
N ARG A 265 -3.64 33.59 3.67
CA ARG A 265 -3.89 34.79 2.86
C ARG A 265 -4.81 35.80 3.52
N ALA A 266 -5.82 35.36 4.25
CA ALA A 266 -6.72 36.24 5.00
C ALA A 266 -5.96 36.93 6.14
N SER A 267 -5.11 36.16 6.85
CA SER A 267 -4.23 36.66 7.90
C SER A 267 -3.23 37.69 7.37
N MET A 268 -2.59 37.42 6.22
CA MET A 268 -1.67 38.37 5.58
C MET A 268 -2.34 39.69 5.15
N ARG A 269 -3.66 39.69 4.97
CA ARG A 269 -4.45 40.88 4.61
C ARG A 269 -5.14 41.54 5.81
N HIS A 270 -4.85 41.10 7.03
CA HIS A 270 -5.50 41.58 8.26
C HIS A 270 -7.03 41.55 8.20
N ARG A 271 -7.61 40.55 7.53
CA ARG A 271 -9.06 40.30 7.53
C ARG A 271 -9.43 39.36 8.66
N ASP A 272 -10.66 39.50 9.16
CA ASP A 272 -11.21 38.58 10.14
C ASP A 272 -11.24 37.15 9.59
N LEU A 273 -10.73 36.22 10.40
CA LEU A 273 -10.64 34.81 10.04
C LEU A 273 -12.00 34.15 10.29
N SER A 274 -12.69 33.78 9.22
CA SER A 274 -13.89 32.97 9.29
C SER A 274 -13.70 31.65 8.55
N ILE A 275 -13.93 30.53 9.25
CA ILE A 275 -13.83 29.19 8.67
C ILE A 275 -14.89 28.98 7.60
N ALA A 276 -16.10 29.50 7.81
CA ALA A 276 -17.21 29.37 6.87
C ALA A 276 -16.90 30.01 5.51
N THR A 277 -16.13 31.10 5.48
CA THR A 277 -15.73 31.75 4.22
C THR A 277 -14.50 31.10 3.58
N ALA A 278 -13.67 30.41 4.38
CA ALA A 278 -12.48 29.72 3.90
C ALA A 278 -12.80 28.34 3.28
N VAL A 279 -13.81 27.63 3.78
CA VAL A 279 -14.20 26.31 3.31
C VAL A 279 -15.08 26.42 2.07
N ARG A 280 -14.58 25.92 0.93
CA ARG A 280 -15.33 25.83 -0.33
C ARG A 280 -15.90 24.43 -0.50
N ALA A 281 -17.17 24.25 -0.15
CA ALA A 281 -17.84 22.95 -0.23
C ALA A 281 -17.85 22.38 -1.65
N ASP A 282 -18.05 23.24 -2.65
CA ASP A 282 -18.14 22.85 -4.07
C ASP A 282 -16.87 22.14 -4.56
N VAL A 283 -15.68 22.56 -4.07
CA VAL A 283 -14.39 21.96 -4.44
C VAL A 283 -14.32 20.49 -4.00
N LEU A 284 -14.90 20.14 -2.86
CA LEU A 284 -14.95 18.76 -2.40
C LEU A 284 -15.94 17.96 -3.25
N THR A 285 -17.14 18.50 -3.45
CA THR A 285 -18.20 17.87 -4.24
C THR A 285 -17.75 17.56 -5.66
N GLU A 286 -17.20 18.53 -6.38
CA GLU A 286 -16.70 18.34 -7.75
C GLU A 286 -15.58 17.30 -7.82
N ARG A 287 -14.70 17.27 -6.82
CA ARG A 287 -13.59 16.31 -6.77
C ARG A 287 -14.04 14.88 -6.49
N LEU A 288 -15.20 14.69 -5.88
CA LEU A 288 -15.79 13.37 -5.71
C LEU A 288 -16.60 12.97 -6.95
N LEU A 289 -17.40 13.89 -7.50
CA LEU A 289 -18.28 13.62 -8.64
C LEU A 289 -17.52 13.40 -9.94
N HIS A 290 -16.46 14.16 -10.22
CA HIS A 290 -15.73 14.06 -11.48
C HIS A 290 -15.08 12.68 -11.70
N PRO A 291 -14.35 12.08 -10.74
CA PRO A 291 -13.84 10.71 -10.85
C PRO A 291 -14.95 9.67 -11.00
N LEU A 292 -16.07 9.82 -10.29
CA LEU A 292 -17.22 8.93 -10.41
C LEU A 292 -17.88 9.02 -11.79
N ALA A 293 -17.96 10.20 -12.39
CA ALA A 293 -18.55 10.41 -13.71
C ALA A 293 -17.61 10.02 -14.87
N THR A 294 -16.29 10.13 -14.70
CA THR A 294 -15.33 9.88 -15.79
C THR A 294 -14.64 8.52 -15.70
N GLY A 295 -14.62 7.91 -14.51
CA GLY A 295 -13.83 6.70 -14.25
C GLY A 295 -12.33 6.94 -14.09
N ASN A 296 -11.87 8.20 -14.16
CA ASN A 296 -10.49 8.59 -13.89
C ASN A 296 -10.29 8.74 -12.39
N TRP A 297 -9.61 7.77 -11.79
CA TRP A 297 -9.44 7.67 -10.35
C TRP A 297 -8.12 8.25 -9.87
N VAL A 298 -8.00 8.36 -8.55
CA VAL A 298 -6.75 8.77 -7.91
C VAL A 298 -5.62 7.77 -8.13
N GLY A 299 -4.40 8.28 -8.22
CA GLY A 299 -3.20 7.46 -8.47
C GLY A 299 -3.03 7.02 -9.93
N GLY A 300 -3.65 7.71 -10.88
CA GLY A 300 -3.47 7.46 -12.32
C GLY A 300 -4.23 6.24 -12.85
N ARG A 301 -5.13 5.65 -12.05
CA ARG A 301 -5.99 4.53 -12.47
C ARG A 301 -7.13 5.07 -13.34
N THR A 302 -7.49 4.31 -14.37
CA THR A 302 -8.58 4.67 -15.29
C THR A 302 -9.58 3.53 -15.42
N GLY A 303 -10.83 3.85 -15.78
CA GLY A 303 -11.89 2.86 -15.96
C GLY A 303 -12.41 2.22 -14.67
N VAL A 304 -12.19 2.88 -13.52
CA VAL A 304 -12.64 2.41 -12.20
C VAL A 304 -14.15 2.55 -12.05
N SER A 305 -14.72 3.65 -12.54
CA SER A 305 -16.17 3.84 -12.64
C SER A 305 -16.61 3.60 -14.08
N GLN A 306 -17.63 2.77 -14.26
CA GLN A 306 -18.19 2.42 -15.57
C GLN A 306 -19.70 2.70 -15.58
N LEU A 307 -20.26 2.96 -16.76
CA LEU A 307 -21.71 3.04 -16.93
C LEU A 307 -22.29 1.65 -16.64
N LEU A 308 -23.31 1.58 -15.79
CA LEU A 308 -23.96 0.31 -15.49
C LEU A 308 -24.57 -0.26 -16.78
N ASP A 309 -24.40 -1.56 -16.97
CA ASP A 309 -24.91 -2.24 -18.15
C ASP A 309 -26.35 -2.70 -17.88
N ARG A 310 -27.31 -2.07 -18.57
CA ARG A 310 -28.75 -2.28 -18.41
C ARG A 310 -29.39 -2.97 -19.62
N ILE A 311 -28.61 -3.70 -20.44
CA ILE A 311 -29.16 -4.43 -21.60
C ILE A 311 -30.21 -5.46 -21.15
N ASP A 312 -29.89 -6.25 -20.13
CA ASP A 312 -30.82 -7.18 -19.48
C ASP A 312 -30.50 -7.32 -17.97
N HIS A 313 -31.36 -8.02 -17.23
CA HIS A 313 -31.19 -8.21 -15.79
C HIS A 313 -29.91 -9.00 -15.43
N MET A 314 -29.53 -9.98 -16.26
CA MET A 314 -28.33 -10.79 -16.02
C MET A 314 -27.05 -9.99 -16.22
N SER A 315 -27.06 -9.05 -17.17
CA SER A 315 -25.96 -8.14 -17.47
C SER A 315 -25.69 -7.21 -16.29
N VAL A 316 -26.74 -6.71 -15.63
CA VAL A 316 -26.62 -5.91 -14.40
C VAL A 316 -25.91 -6.72 -13.31
N LEU A 317 -26.40 -7.94 -13.04
CA LEU A 317 -25.83 -8.81 -12.01
C LEU A 317 -24.38 -9.21 -12.33
N SER A 318 -24.08 -9.55 -13.58
CA SER A 318 -22.72 -9.86 -14.05
C SER A 318 -21.79 -8.65 -13.89
N HIS A 319 -22.26 -7.45 -14.26
CA HIS A 319 -21.46 -6.23 -14.19
C HIS A 319 -21.12 -5.85 -12.75
N LEU A 320 -22.08 -5.97 -11.81
CA LEU A 320 -21.84 -5.72 -10.38
C LEU A 320 -20.82 -6.70 -9.76
N ARG A 321 -20.63 -7.89 -10.36
CA ARG A 321 -19.75 -8.95 -9.86
C ARG A 321 -18.42 -9.07 -10.63
N ARG A 322 -18.13 -8.10 -11.49
CA ARG A 322 -16.93 -8.10 -12.32
C ARG A 322 -15.72 -7.55 -11.56
N VAL A 323 -14.59 -8.20 -11.81
CA VAL A 323 -13.26 -7.94 -11.27
C VAL A 323 -12.32 -7.57 -12.42
N ILE A 324 -11.53 -6.52 -12.23
CA ILE A 324 -10.62 -6.00 -13.25
C ILE A 324 -9.19 -5.98 -12.72
N SER A 325 -8.27 -6.58 -13.48
CA SER A 325 -6.83 -6.42 -13.28
C SER A 325 -6.35 -5.10 -13.89
N PRO A 326 -5.65 -4.23 -13.14
CA PRO A 326 -5.18 -2.91 -13.61
C PRO A 326 -3.92 -2.99 -14.49
N LEU A 327 -3.75 -4.10 -15.21
CA LEU A 327 -2.61 -4.32 -16.10
C LEU A 327 -2.85 -3.70 -17.49
N SER A 328 -1.76 -3.48 -18.23
CA SER A 328 -1.87 -2.93 -19.58
C SER A 328 -2.54 -3.94 -20.50
N ARG A 329 -3.54 -3.48 -21.25
CA ARG A 329 -4.23 -4.32 -22.25
C ARG A 329 -3.38 -4.58 -23.48
N SER A 330 -2.39 -3.71 -23.75
CA SER A 330 -1.53 -3.79 -24.94
C SER A 330 -0.35 -4.75 -24.77
N GLN A 331 0.02 -5.07 -23.53
CA GLN A 331 1.14 -5.97 -23.27
C GLN A 331 0.66 -7.42 -23.15
N PRO A 332 1.41 -8.39 -23.70
CA PRO A 332 1.11 -9.80 -23.56
C PRO A 332 1.50 -10.30 -22.17
N HIS A 333 0.57 -10.20 -21.22
CA HIS A 333 0.71 -10.74 -19.86
C HIS A 333 0.24 -12.19 -19.81
N PHE A 334 1.04 -13.14 -20.33
CA PHE A 334 0.64 -14.55 -20.43
C PHE A 334 0.24 -15.15 -19.08
N GLU A 335 1.14 -15.14 -18.08
CA GLU A 335 0.89 -15.73 -16.75
C GLU A 335 -0.32 -15.10 -16.04
N ALA A 336 -0.51 -13.78 -16.18
CA ALA A 336 -1.63 -13.09 -15.52
C ALA A 336 -2.99 -13.33 -16.20
N ARG A 337 -3.00 -13.67 -17.50
CA ARG A 337 -4.20 -13.97 -18.29
C ARG A 337 -4.64 -15.42 -18.14
N ASP A 338 -3.71 -16.30 -17.80
CA ASP A 338 -3.99 -17.72 -17.64
C ASP A 338 -4.94 -18.00 -16.46
N LEU A 339 -5.70 -19.10 -16.58
CA LEU A 339 -6.57 -19.57 -15.52
C LEU A 339 -5.72 -20.22 -14.42
N HIS A 340 -5.41 -19.44 -13.38
CA HIS A 340 -4.60 -19.91 -12.28
C HIS A 340 -5.37 -20.90 -11.38
N PRO A 341 -4.80 -22.04 -10.94
CA PRO A 341 -5.51 -23.06 -10.14
C PRO A 341 -6.18 -22.53 -8.87
N THR A 342 -5.58 -21.52 -8.23
CA THR A 342 -6.13 -20.89 -7.01
C THR A 342 -7.37 -20.03 -7.25
N GLN A 343 -7.73 -19.78 -8.50
CA GLN A 343 -8.99 -19.12 -8.86
C GLN A 343 -10.20 -20.05 -8.66
N TRP A 344 -9.97 -21.36 -8.50
CA TRP A 344 -11.04 -22.34 -8.23
C TRP A 344 -11.94 -21.90 -7.07
N GLY A 345 -13.24 -21.83 -7.34
CA GLY A 345 -14.27 -21.42 -6.38
C GLY A 345 -14.31 -19.92 -6.06
N ARG A 346 -13.41 -19.11 -6.64
CA ARG A 346 -13.33 -17.65 -6.41
C ARG A 346 -13.75 -16.85 -7.65
N ILE A 347 -13.28 -17.28 -8.81
CA ILE A 347 -13.52 -16.65 -10.11
C ILE A 347 -14.16 -17.66 -11.06
N CYS A 348 -15.06 -17.18 -11.91
CA CYS A 348 -15.66 -17.99 -12.96
C CYS A 348 -14.61 -18.34 -14.03
N PRO A 349 -14.40 -19.63 -14.36
CA PRO A 349 -13.38 -20.03 -15.33
C PRO A 349 -13.74 -19.66 -16.78
N SER A 350 -15.01 -19.39 -17.07
CA SER A 350 -15.51 -19.16 -18.43
C SER A 350 -15.92 -17.71 -18.70
N GLU A 351 -16.29 -16.95 -17.67
CA GLU A 351 -16.80 -15.58 -17.82
C GLU A 351 -15.65 -14.57 -17.89
N THR A 352 -15.13 -14.40 -19.11
CA THR A 352 -14.18 -13.36 -19.50
C THR A 352 -14.58 -12.83 -20.88
N PRO A 353 -14.51 -11.52 -21.13
CA PRO A 353 -14.75 -10.98 -22.46
C PRO A 353 -13.65 -11.42 -23.44
N GLU A 354 -14.02 -11.53 -24.72
CA GLU A 354 -13.07 -11.79 -25.80
C GLU A 354 -12.14 -10.59 -26.08
N GLY A 355 -11.12 -10.82 -26.90
CA GLY A 355 -10.19 -9.78 -27.34
C GLY A 355 -9.17 -9.35 -26.28
N PRO A 356 -8.72 -8.08 -26.28
CA PRO A 356 -7.62 -7.64 -25.42
C PRO A 356 -7.87 -7.76 -23.92
N ASN A 357 -9.14 -7.81 -23.49
CA ASN A 357 -9.54 -7.95 -22.09
C ASN A 357 -9.55 -9.40 -21.60
N CYS A 358 -9.38 -10.38 -22.49
CA CYS A 358 -9.39 -11.79 -22.14
C CYS A 358 -8.35 -12.10 -21.06
N GLY A 359 -8.82 -12.67 -19.94
CA GLY A 359 -8.01 -13.01 -18.77
C GLY A 359 -7.66 -11.83 -17.84
N LEU A 360 -7.98 -10.58 -18.22
CA LEU A 360 -7.76 -9.40 -17.38
C LEU A 360 -9.05 -8.88 -16.73
N VAL A 361 -10.18 -9.13 -17.37
CA VAL A 361 -11.51 -8.87 -16.83
C VAL A 361 -12.15 -10.21 -16.55
N LYS A 362 -12.56 -10.43 -15.31
CA LYS A 362 -13.07 -11.71 -14.82
C LYS A 362 -14.31 -11.47 -13.97
N ASN A 363 -15.06 -12.51 -13.68
CA ASN A 363 -16.23 -12.41 -12.80
C ASN A 363 -16.10 -13.34 -11.60
N PHE A 364 -16.71 -12.94 -10.49
CA PHE A 364 -16.77 -13.78 -9.29
C PHE A 364 -17.50 -15.11 -9.54
N ALA A 365 -17.01 -16.17 -8.91
CA ALA A 365 -17.76 -17.41 -8.80
C ALA A 365 -19.01 -17.21 -7.92
N GLN A 366 -20.03 -18.06 -8.11
CA GLN A 366 -21.32 -17.88 -7.44
C GLN A 366 -21.22 -17.85 -5.91
N MET A 367 -20.46 -18.77 -5.32
CA MET A 367 -20.33 -18.96 -3.86
C MET A 367 -19.13 -18.23 -3.25
N VAL A 368 -18.64 -17.15 -3.86
CA VAL A 368 -17.51 -16.39 -3.30
C VAL A 368 -17.96 -15.55 -2.10
N GLU A 369 -17.15 -15.53 -1.06
CA GLU A 369 -17.26 -14.58 0.05
C GLU A 369 -15.99 -13.71 0.09
N ILE A 370 -16.19 -12.42 0.32
CA ILE A 370 -15.09 -11.46 0.45
C ILE A 370 -14.96 -11.05 1.90
N SER A 371 -13.76 -11.20 2.46
CA SER A 371 -13.45 -10.86 3.84
C SER A 371 -13.74 -9.38 4.13
N LYS A 372 -14.40 -9.11 5.25
CA LYS A 372 -14.60 -7.76 5.78
C LYS A 372 -13.44 -7.38 6.71
N GLY A 373 -13.20 -6.08 6.88
CA GLY A 373 -12.22 -5.58 7.85
C GLY A 373 -12.62 -5.94 9.28
N VAL A 374 -11.62 -6.11 10.15
CA VAL A 374 -11.81 -6.32 11.59
C VAL A 374 -11.81 -4.96 12.30
N GLN A 375 -12.54 -4.85 13.42
CA GLN A 375 -12.71 -3.58 14.14
C GLN A 375 -11.42 -3.12 14.84
N SER A 376 -10.59 -4.04 15.34
CA SER A 376 -9.36 -3.72 16.05
C SER A 376 -8.26 -4.76 15.83
N ASP A 377 -7.16 -4.33 15.22
CA ASP A 377 -5.95 -5.15 15.11
C ASP A 377 -5.31 -5.40 16.49
N GLU A 378 -5.52 -4.48 17.45
CA GLU A 378 -4.96 -4.60 18.80
C GLU A 378 -5.51 -5.80 19.56
N GLU A 379 -6.78 -6.14 19.35
CA GLU A 379 -7.41 -7.30 19.98
C GLU A 379 -6.78 -8.60 19.48
N ILE A 380 -6.51 -8.68 18.18
CA ILE A 380 -5.83 -9.82 17.56
C ILE A 380 -4.41 -9.93 18.11
N ILE A 381 -3.68 -8.82 18.19
CA ILE A 381 -2.31 -8.78 18.73
C ILE A 381 -2.30 -9.26 20.20
N LYS A 382 -3.23 -8.77 21.03
CA LYS A 382 -3.36 -9.22 22.43
C LYS A 382 -3.65 -10.71 22.53
N MET A 383 -4.52 -11.23 21.66
CA MET A 383 -4.84 -12.65 21.60
C MET A 383 -3.62 -13.49 21.25
N LEU A 384 -2.82 -13.06 20.26
CA LEU A 384 -1.59 -13.74 19.87
C LEU A 384 -0.57 -13.80 21.01
N TYR A 385 -0.37 -12.69 21.73
CA TYR A 385 0.48 -12.68 22.93
C TYR A 385 -0.09 -13.58 24.05
N GLY A 386 -1.41 -13.60 24.23
CA GLY A 386 -2.07 -14.53 25.15
C GLY A 386 -1.90 -16.01 24.79
N MET A 387 -1.65 -16.32 23.52
CA MET A 387 -1.37 -17.67 23.02
C MET A 387 0.12 -18.07 23.10
N GLY A 388 0.98 -17.19 23.62
CA GLY A 388 2.40 -17.47 23.81
C GLY A 388 3.32 -17.03 22.67
N VAL A 389 2.87 -16.15 21.78
CA VAL A 389 3.79 -15.46 20.86
C VAL A 389 4.69 -14.54 21.68
N GLU A 390 5.99 -14.55 21.42
CA GLU A 390 6.96 -13.69 22.12
C GLU A 390 7.21 -12.39 21.36
N ARG A 391 7.51 -11.31 22.09
CA ARG A 391 7.88 -10.02 21.49
C ARG A 391 9.33 -10.07 21.00
N ILE A 392 9.57 -9.43 19.86
CA ILE A 392 10.92 -9.19 19.34
C ILE A 392 11.46 -7.93 20.03
N GLY A 393 12.53 -8.05 20.79
CA GLY A 393 13.16 -6.95 21.53
C GLY A 393 12.67 -6.83 22.98
N VAL A 394 13.54 -6.25 23.82
CA VAL A 394 13.46 -6.21 25.30
C VAL A 394 12.07 -5.81 25.81
N GLU A 395 11.62 -6.49 26.87
CA GLU A 395 10.44 -6.14 27.66
C GLU A 395 10.41 -4.62 27.92
N ILE A 396 9.38 -3.93 27.41
CA ILE A 396 9.10 -2.53 27.76
C ILE A 396 8.52 -2.47 29.15
#